data_AF-A0A3A8U2E7-F1
#
_entry.id   AF-A0A3A8U2E7-F1
#
_cell.length_a   1.000
_cell.length_b   1.000
_cell.length_c   1.000
_cell.angle_alpha   90.00
_cell.angle_beta   90.00
_cell.angle_gamma   90.00
#
_symmetry.space_group_name_H-M   'P 1'
#
loop_
_entity.id
_entity.type
_entity.pdbx_description
1 polymer ?
#
loop_
_entity_poly.entity_id
_entity_poly.type
_entity_poly.pdbx_seq_one_letter_code
_entity_poly.pdbx_strand_id
1 'polypeptide(L)'
;MNHDGNEQFKWLLCPVCGSKTRIKMRSDTELRNFPLFCPKCKQEMIIHVKDYNVLVIMSRPQQHRHLKRKDSIRFLVFLAFSS
;
A
#
# COMPACT_ATOMS: atom_id res chain seq x y z
N MET A 1 -6.57 -38.54 14.46
CA MET A 1 -6.29 -37.92 13.14
C MET A 1 -5.81 -36.51 13.38
N ASN A 2 -4.57 -36.19 13.04
CA ASN A 2 -3.98 -34.88 13.31
C ASN A 2 -4.42 -33.89 12.22
N HIS A 3 -5.32 -32.97 12.57
CA HIS A 3 -5.52 -31.74 11.82
C HIS A 3 -4.42 -30.76 12.23
N ASP A 4 -3.26 -30.83 11.57
CA ASP A 4 -2.27 -29.74 11.63
C ASP A 4 -1.97 -29.29 10.19
N GLY A 5 -3.02 -28.80 9.54
CA GLY A 5 -2.90 -28.05 8.30
C GLY A 5 -2.59 -26.60 8.65
N ASN A 6 -1.36 -26.30 9.03
CA ASN A 6 -0.90 -24.93 9.24
C ASN A 6 -0.75 -24.22 7.88
N GLU A 7 -1.88 -23.94 7.23
CA GLU A 7 -1.93 -23.09 6.04
C GLU A 7 -1.73 -21.64 6.50
N GLN A 8 -0.47 -21.20 6.52
CA GLN A 8 -0.12 -19.84 6.93
C GLN A 8 -0.56 -18.82 5.88
N PHE A 9 -1.81 -18.35 5.98
CA PHE A 9 -2.29 -17.26 5.14
C PHE A 9 -1.55 -15.96 5.45
N LYS A 10 -0.97 -15.34 4.43
CA LYS A 10 -0.33 -14.03 4.54
C LYS A 10 -1.13 -12.98 3.79
N TRP A 11 -1.25 -11.80 4.38
CA TRP A 11 -1.89 -10.66 3.71
C TRP A 11 -0.90 -10.01 2.74
N LEU A 12 -1.36 -9.70 1.52
CA LEU A 12 -0.56 -8.92 0.59
C LEU A 12 -0.51 -7.47 1.09
N LEU A 13 0.71 -6.93 1.20
CA LEU A 13 0.93 -5.53 1.56
C LEU A 13 1.19 -4.73 0.29
N CYS A 14 0.70 -3.50 0.24
CA CYS A 14 1.00 -2.60 -0.87
C CYS A 14 2.49 -2.24 -0.85
N PRO A 15 3.23 -2.45 -1.95
CA PRO A 15 4.67 -2.14 -2.00
C PRO A 15 4.99 -0.64 -1.93
N VAL A 16 4.00 0.23 -2.17
CA VAL A 16 4.18 1.70 -2.13
C VAL A 16 3.99 2.27 -0.73
N CYS A 17 2.99 1.81 0.02
CA CYS A 17 2.62 2.38 1.32
C CYS A 17 2.61 1.38 2.49
N GLY A 18 2.95 0.11 2.26
CA GLY A 18 2.94 -0.96 3.27
C GLY A 18 1.55 -1.29 3.83
N SER A 19 0.49 -0.72 3.28
CA SER A 19 -0.86 -0.92 3.81
C SER A 19 -1.40 -2.29 3.44
N LYS A 20 -2.13 -2.92 4.37
CA LYS A 20 -2.81 -4.19 4.15
C LYS A 20 -3.78 -4.05 2.98
N THR A 21 -3.67 -4.95 2.01
CA THR A 21 -4.65 -5.10 0.94
C THR A 21 -5.74 -6.08 1.35
N ARG A 22 -6.83 -6.16 0.57
CA ARG A 22 -7.91 -7.14 0.82
C ARG A 22 -7.58 -8.55 0.32
N ILE A 23 -6.37 -8.77 -0.19
CA ILE A 23 -5.95 -10.04 -0.79
C ILE A 23 -5.20 -10.85 0.26
N LYS A 24 -5.71 -12.05 0.55
CA LYS A 24 -4.99 -13.08 1.30
C LYS A 24 -4.32 -14.03 0.31
N MET A 25 -3.06 -14.35 0.58
CA MET A 25 -2.28 -15.31 -0.20
C MET A 25 -2.07 -16.56 0.64
N ARG A 26 -2.23 -17.71 0.00
CA ARG A 26 -1.81 -19.02 0.49
C ARG A 26 -0.50 -19.41 -0.22
N SER A 27 0.13 -20.50 0.20
CA SER A 27 1.44 -20.93 -0.31
C SER A 27 1.41 -21.30 -1.79
N ASP A 28 0.27 -21.79 -2.27
CA ASP A 28 0.00 -22.19 -3.65
C ASP A 28 -0.66 -21.07 -4.48
N THR A 29 -0.85 -19.88 -3.92
CA THR A 29 -1.47 -18.77 -4.65
C THR A 29 -0.47 -18.17 -5.63
N GLU A 30 -0.74 -18.31 -6.93
CA GLU A 30 -0.06 -17.59 -8.01
C GLU A 30 -0.99 -16.53 -8.62
N LEU A 31 -0.54 -15.28 -8.68
CA LEU A 31 -1.26 -14.18 -9.35
C LEU A 31 -0.40 -13.63 -10.47
N ARG A 32 -0.80 -13.77 -11.74
CA ARG A 32 -0.03 -13.27 -12.90
C ARG A 32 -0.71 -12.05 -13.51
N ASN A 33 0.08 -11.02 -13.80
CA ASN A 33 -0.39 -9.75 -14.37
C ASN A 33 -1.63 -9.19 -13.68
N PHE A 34 -1.68 -9.30 -12.35
CA PHE A 34 -2.87 -8.98 -11.58
C PHE A 34 -2.91 -7.47 -11.27
N PRO A 35 -3.97 -6.74 -11.65
CA PRO A 35 -4.11 -5.33 -11.31
C PRO A 35 -4.46 -5.15 -9.83
N LEU A 36 -3.53 -4.58 -9.07
CA LEU A 36 -3.71 -4.22 -7.67
C LEU A 36 -3.99 -2.71 -7.56
N PHE A 37 -5.20 -2.36 -7.12
CA PHE A 37 -5.54 -0.98 -6.78
C PHE A 37 -5.30 -0.71 -5.29
N CYS A 38 -4.58 0.36 -4.98
CA CYS A 38 -4.40 0.82 -3.61
C CYS A 38 -5.23 2.09 -3.33
N PRO A 39 -6.25 2.05 -2.45
CA PRO A 39 -7.08 3.23 -2.16
C PRO A 39 -6.32 4.36 -1.45
N LYS A 40 -5.22 4.06 -0.75
CA LYS A 40 -4.37 5.08 -0.11
C LYS A 40 -3.49 5.81 -1.13
N CYS A 41 -2.89 5.07 -2.05
CA CYS A 41 -2.03 5.64 -3.10
C CYS A 41 -2.84 6.19 -4.29
N LYS A 42 -4.10 5.76 -4.43
CA LYS A 42 -4.98 6.04 -5.57
C LYS A 42 -4.33 5.70 -6.92
N GLN A 43 -3.55 4.62 -6.92
CA GLN A 43 -2.80 4.15 -8.08
C GLN A 43 -3.05 2.66 -8.25
N GLU A 44 -2.99 2.24 -9.51
CA GLU A 44 -3.10 0.85 -9.91
C GLU A 44 -1.73 0.36 -10.38
N MET A 45 -1.38 -0.87 -10.00
CA MET A 45 -0.13 -1.50 -10.37
C MET A 45 -0.34 -2.96 -10.72
N ILE A 46 0.42 -3.43 -11.71
CA ILE A 46 0.41 -4.82 -12.13
C ILE A 46 1.41 -5.59 -11.28
N ILE A 47 0.91 -6.57 -10.54
CA ILE A 47 1.71 -7.44 -9.68
C ILE A 47 1.76 -8.87 -10.21
N HIS A 48 2.87 -9.54 -9.93
CA HIS A 48 3.04 -10.98 -10.07
C HIS A 48 3.38 -11.56 -8.70
N VAL A 49 2.59 -12.54 -8.23
CA VAL A 49 2.79 -13.20 -6.95
C VAL A 49 3.08 -14.67 -7.17
N LYS A 50 4.12 -15.19 -6.54
CA LYS A 50 4.45 -16.62 -6.50
C LYS A 50 5.15 -16.97 -5.19
N ASP A 51 4.69 -18.01 -4.49
CA ASP A 51 5.28 -18.47 -3.22
C ASP A 51 5.48 -17.33 -2.19
N TYR A 52 4.47 -16.45 -2.05
CA TYR A 52 4.51 -15.20 -1.25
C TYR A 52 5.49 -14.11 -1.72
N ASN A 53 6.21 -14.30 -2.81
CA ASN A 53 7.04 -13.27 -3.41
C ASN A 53 6.17 -12.37 -4.28
N VAL A 54 6.19 -11.06 -4.01
CA VAL A 54 5.46 -10.06 -4.78
C VAL A 54 6.44 -9.31 -5.68
N LEU A 55 6.26 -9.45 -6.98
CA LEU A 55 6.98 -8.72 -8.01
C LEU A 55 6.08 -7.66 -8.62
N VAL A 56 6.58 -6.44 -8.79
CA VAL A 56 5.85 -5.34 -9.43
C VAL A 56 6.39 -5.19 -10.85
N ILE A 57 5.53 -5.44 -11.84
CA ILE A 57 5.94 -5.39 -13.26
C ILE A 57 5.75 -3.98 -13.80
N MET A 58 4.63 -3.35 -13.48
CA MET A 58 4.32 -2.02 -13.98
C MET A 58 3.52 -1.25 -12.93
N SER A 59 4.10 -0.19 -12.38
CA SER A 59 3.34 0.85 -11.70
C SER A 59 3.05 1.94 -12.73
N ARG A 60 1.78 2.26 -12.98
CA ARG A 60 1.47 3.55 -13.62
C ARG A 60 1.35 4.55 -12.49
N PRO A 61 2.36 5.39 -12.23
CA PRO A 61 2.15 6.53 -11.38
C PRO A 61 1.19 7.45 -12.14
N GLN A 62 -0.12 7.33 -11.90
CA GLN A 62 -1.04 8.34 -12.36
C GLN A 62 -0.62 9.64 -11.69
N GLN A 63 -0.09 10.53 -12.52
CA GLN A 63 0.52 11.78 -12.16
C GLN A 63 -0.58 12.79 -11.83
N HIS A 64 -1.24 12.63 -10.68
CA HIS A 64 -1.89 13.74 -10.00
C HIS A 64 -1.04 14.14 -8.81
N ARG A 65 0.02 14.87 -9.13
CA ARG A 65 0.81 15.71 -8.23
C ARG A 65 -0.13 16.79 -7.66
N HIS A 66 -0.96 16.44 -6.68
CA HIS A 66 -1.28 17.40 -5.63
C HIS A 66 -0.31 17.08 -4.50
N LEU A 67 0.76 17.87 -4.45
CA LEU A 67 1.68 17.95 -3.32
C LEU A 67 0.83 17.90 -2.04
N LYS A 68 1.00 16.85 -1.23
CA LYS A 68 0.55 16.87 0.16
C LYS A 68 1.27 18.05 0.80
N ARG A 69 0.65 19.22 0.81
CA ARG A 69 0.94 20.26 1.79
C ARG A 69 0.63 19.58 3.12
N LYS A 70 1.68 19.07 3.77
CA LYS A 70 1.61 18.68 5.16
C LYS A 70 1.12 19.92 5.91
N ASP A 71 0.11 19.72 6.73
CA ASP A 71 -0.41 20.70 7.64
C ASP A 71 0.69 21.30 8.54
N SER A 72 0.41 22.49 9.04
CA SER A 72 1.00 23.09 10.24
C SER A 72 2.34 23.81 10.08
N ILE A 73 2.27 25.12 9.86
CA ILE A 73 3.06 26.09 10.62
C ILE A 73 2.19 27.34 10.87
N ARG A 74 1.71 27.36 12.10
CA ARG A 74 1.17 28.46 12.88
C ARG A 74 2.28 29.50 13.09
N PHE A 75 2.47 30.42 12.16
CA PHE A 75 3.36 31.59 12.28
C PHE A 75 2.53 32.82 11.86
N LEU A 76 2.60 33.91 12.66
CA LEU A 76 1.67 35.05 12.75
C LEU A 76 0.39 34.66 13.50
N VAL A 77 0.13 35.04 14.75
CA VAL A 77 0.25 36.37 15.36
C VAL A 77 0.45 36.18 16.88
N PHE A 78 1.67 36.34 17.40
CA PHE A 78 1.93 36.39 18.85
C PHE A 78 2.89 37.53 19.27
N LEU A 79 3.17 38.50 18.39
CA LEU A 79 3.93 39.70 18.73
C LEU A 79 3.10 40.96 18.46
N ALA A 80 1.97 41.08 19.15
CA ALA A 80 1.18 42.33 19.21
C ALA A 80 0.55 42.57 20.60
N PHE A 81 1.21 42.09 21.67
CA PHE A 81 0.84 42.40 23.05
C PHE A 81 2.11 42.68 23.87
N SER A 82 2.71 43.85 23.64
CA SER A 82 3.64 44.50 24.56
C SER A 82 3.58 46.00 24.29
N SER A 83 2.56 46.63 24.87
CA SER A 83 2.52 48.05 25.21
C SER A 83 1.80 48.16 26.54
#